data_AF-A0A931MXT5-F1
#
_entry.id   AF-A0A931MXT5-F1
#
_cell.length_a   1.000
_cell.length_b   1.000
_cell.length_c   1.000
_cell.angle_alpha   90.00
_cell.angle_beta   90.00
_cell.angle_gamma   90.00
#
_symmetry.space_group_name_H-M   'P 1'
#
loop_
_entity.id
_entity.type
_entity.pdbx_description
1 polymer ?
#
loop_
_entity_poly.entity_id
_entity_poly.type
_entity_poly.pdbx_seq_one_letter_code
_entity_poly.pdbx_strand_id
1 'polypeptide(L)'
;MANRHRGEIDAEIGGRRRTLCLTLGALAELEDRFGAADLGALADRFAGGRLRAADAAAVIAAGLRGAGEAVSEADVATMPAAGGAAGYAAIVVRLLQATFGTAAPDGEGGTSPGEPLHPSQPRPATPGADGVSTAARR
;
A
#
# COMPACT_ATOMS: atom_id res chain seq x y z
N MET A 1 -4.44 14.59 7.18
CA MET A 1 -4.71 13.14 7.07
C MET A 1 -4.51 12.78 5.61
N ALA A 2 -3.41 12.12 5.26
CA ALA A 2 -3.18 11.69 3.89
C ALA A 2 -4.17 10.62 3.45
N ASN A 3 -4.79 10.79 2.28
CA ASN A 3 -5.68 9.79 1.71
C ASN A 3 -4.89 8.78 0.87
N ARG A 4 -4.66 7.59 1.42
CA ARG A 4 -3.93 6.52 0.74
C ARG A 4 -4.61 6.06 -0.57
N HIS A 5 -5.94 6.17 -0.67
CA HIS A 5 -6.68 5.87 -1.92
C HIS A 5 -6.37 6.87 -3.04
N ARG A 6 -5.82 8.04 -2.70
CA ARG A 6 -5.45 9.10 -3.64
C ARG A 6 -3.94 9.15 -3.91
N GLY A 7 -3.18 8.19 -3.38
CA GLY A 7 -1.72 8.16 -3.51
C GLY A 7 -0.99 9.17 -2.63
N GLU A 8 -1.64 9.69 -1.59
CA GLU A 8 -1.06 10.68 -0.68
C GLU A 8 -0.34 10.00 0.50
N ILE A 9 0.77 10.59 0.96
CA ILE A 9 1.45 10.19 2.20
C ILE A 9 1.75 11.40 3.08
N ASP A 10 1.76 11.18 4.40
CA ASP A 10 2.34 12.11 5.37
C ASP A 10 3.81 11.74 5.62
N ALA A 11 4.70 12.74 5.56
CA ALA A 11 6.12 12.62 5.90
C ALA A 11 6.63 13.82 6.70
N GLU A 12 7.68 13.64 7.49
CA GLU A 12 8.33 14.71 8.23
C GLU A 12 9.60 15.15 7.48
N ILE A 13 9.56 16.36 6.91
CA ILE A 13 10.66 16.98 6.16
C ILE A 13 10.72 18.47 6.54
N GLY A 14 11.93 18.97 6.78
CA GLY A 14 12.14 20.36 7.17
C GLY A 14 11.61 20.68 8.56
N GLY A 15 11.59 19.70 9.46
CA GLY A 15 11.09 19.86 10.83
C GLY A 15 9.57 20.03 10.94
N ARG A 16 8.81 19.72 9.89
CA ARG A 16 7.34 19.76 9.89
C ARG A 16 6.76 18.58 9.15
N ARG A 17 5.54 18.21 9.53
CA ARG A 17 4.75 17.20 8.82
C ARG A 17 4.17 17.81 7.55
N ARG A 18 4.44 17.19 6.40
CA ARG A 18 4.00 17.61 5.06
C ARG A 18 3.31 16.46 4.36
N THR A 19 2.34 16.79 3.52
CA THR A 19 1.67 15.83 2.65
C THR A 19 2.41 15.78 1.32
N LEU A 20 2.64 14.58 0.78
CA LEU A 20 3.19 14.37 -0.55
C LEU A 20 2.21 13.59 -1.40
N CYS A 21 2.07 13.96 -2.67
CA CYS A 21 1.22 13.32 -3.64
C CYS A 21 1.88 13.35 -5.03
N LEU A 22 2.05 12.19 -5.67
CA LEU A 22 2.49 12.15 -7.07
C LEU A 22 1.27 12.25 -7.97
N THR A 23 0.98 13.46 -8.43
CA THR A 23 -0.02 13.70 -9.47
C THR A 23 0.50 13.27 -10.83
N LEU A 24 -0.37 13.10 -11.82
CA LEU A 24 0.05 12.78 -13.19
C LEU A 24 1.04 13.81 -13.75
N GLY A 25 0.87 15.10 -13.43
CA GLY A 25 1.82 16.14 -13.84
C GLY A 25 3.19 15.98 -13.17
N ALA A 26 3.23 15.61 -11.88
CA ALA A 26 4.46 15.32 -11.17
C ALA A 26 5.17 14.08 -11.75
N LEU A 27 4.41 13.05 -12.12
CA LEU A 27 4.94 11.85 -12.77
C LEU A 27 5.54 12.15 -14.14
N ALA A 28 4.82 12.91 -14.98
CA ALA A 28 5.30 13.31 -16.30
C ALA A 28 6.61 14.11 -16.23
N GLU A 29 6.75 14.99 -15.24
CA GLU A 29 7.99 15.73 -15.00
C GLU A 29 9.14 14.80 -14.57
N LEU A 30 8.86 13.78 -13.76
CA LEU A 30 9.87 12.80 -13.37
C LEU A 30 10.30 11.95 -14.58
N GLU A 31 9.38 11.56 -15.47
CA GLU A 31 9.70 10.83 -16.70
C GLU A 31 10.64 11.64 -17.61
N ASP A 32 10.31 12.90 -17.88
CA ASP A 32 11.13 13.82 -18.67
C ASP A 32 12.52 13.99 -18.05
N ARG A 33 12.57 14.23 -16.74
CA ARG A 33 13.82 14.43 -16.01
C ARG A 33 14.72 13.20 -16.01
N PHE A 34 14.16 12.02 -15.77
CA PHE A 34 14.94 10.79 -15.68
C PHE A 34 15.19 10.15 -17.05
N GLY A 35 14.59 10.70 -18.12
CA GLY A 35 14.61 10.09 -19.45
C GLY A 35 13.98 8.69 -19.45
N ALA A 36 12.96 8.49 -18.62
CA ALA A 36 12.23 7.21 -18.58
C ALA A 36 11.27 7.16 -19.78
N ALA A 37 11.22 6.01 -20.46
CA ALA A 37 10.30 5.83 -21.58
C ALA A 37 8.84 5.81 -21.11
N ASP A 38 8.60 5.23 -19.92
CA ASP A 38 7.28 5.05 -19.33
C ASP A 38 7.38 4.92 -17.79
N LEU A 39 6.26 5.08 -17.08
CA LEU A 39 6.13 4.90 -15.63
C LEU A 39 6.65 3.54 -15.13
N GLY A 40 6.54 2.48 -15.92
CA GLY A 40 7.08 1.16 -15.58
C GLY A 40 8.61 1.16 -15.52
N ALA A 41 9.28 1.82 -16.47
CA ALA A 41 10.73 1.96 -16.48
C ALA A 41 11.22 2.83 -15.32
N LEU A 42 10.44 3.86 -14.96
CA LEU A 42 10.67 4.68 -13.79
C LEU A 42 10.59 3.85 -12.49
N ALA A 43 9.54 3.04 -12.33
CA ALA A 43 9.36 2.16 -11.18
C ALA A 43 10.48 1.09 -11.07
N ASP A 44 10.87 0.46 -12.18
CA ASP A 44 11.96 -0.53 -12.21
C ASP A 44 13.30 0.08 -11.80
N ARG A 45 13.59 1.31 -12.26
CA ARG A 45 14.78 2.05 -11.85
C ARG A 45 14.84 2.24 -10.34
N PHE A 46 13.72 2.58 -9.72
CA PHE A 46 13.63 2.76 -8.27
C PHE A 46 13.72 1.43 -7.51
N ALA A 47 13.07 0.38 -8.01
CA ALA A 47 13.13 -0.96 -7.42
C ALA A 47 14.54 -1.57 -7.50
N GLY A 48 15.28 -1.32 -8.59
CA GLY A 48 16.64 -1.80 -8.80
C GLY A 48 17.73 -1.11 -7.97
N GLY A 49 17.37 -0.21 -7.03
CA GLY A 49 18.32 0.44 -6.11
C GLY A 49 19.23 1.47 -6.79
N ARG A 50 18.91 1.90 -8.02
CA ARG A 50 19.70 2.90 -8.78
C ARG A 50 19.33 4.34 -8.45
N LEU A 51 18.78 4.58 -7.27
CA LEU A 51 18.35 5.91 -6.81
C LEU A 51 19.55 6.71 -6.29
N ARG A 52 19.86 7.84 -6.93
CA ARG A 52 20.84 8.80 -6.42
C ARG A 52 20.18 9.75 -5.41
N ALA A 53 20.98 10.43 -4.59
CA ALA A 53 20.46 11.46 -3.67
C ALA A 53 19.70 12.58 -4.41
N ALA A 54 20.19 12.97 -5.60
CA ALA A 54 19.50 13.94 -6.46
C ALA A 54 18.15 13.41 -6.98
N ASP A 55 18.04 12.11 -7.26
CA ASP A 55 16.80 11.49 -7.70
C ASP A 55 15.78 11.47 -6.55
N ALA A 56 16.24 11.18 -5.32
CA ALA A 56 15.40 11.24 -4.13
C ALA A 56 14.86 12.66 -3.89
N ALA A 57 15.71 13.69 -4.02
CA ALA A 57 15.30 15.08 -3.90
C ALA A 57 14.26 15.46 -4.98
N ALA A 58 14.43 14.99 -6.21
CA ALA A 58 13.49 15.23 -7.31
C ALA A 58 12.12 14.59 -7.06
N VAL A 59 12.09 13.32 -6.63
CA VAL A 59 10.84 12.63 -6.32
C VAL A 59 10.09 13.30 -5.16
N ILE A 60 10.82 13.73 -4.12
CA ILE A 60 10.23 14.42 -2.98
C ILE A 60 9.71 15.80 -3.38
N ALA A 61 10.48 16.59 -4.14
CA ALA A 61 10.05 17.90 -4.63
C ALA A 61 8.82 17.78 -5.53
N ALA A 62 8.78 16.80 -6.43
CA ALA A 62 7.62 16.51 -7.27
C ALA A 62 6.39 16.11 -6.42
N GLY A 63 6.58 15.28 -5.39
CA GLY A 63 5.52 14.90 -4.46
C GLY A 63 4.97 16.07 -3.63
N LEU A 64 5.84 16.97 -3.16
CA LEU A 64 5.43 18.18 -2.45
C LEU A 64 4.66 19.14 -3.36
N ARG A 65 5.14 19.34 -4.60
CA ARG A 65 4.44 20.14 -5.62
C ARG A 65 3.08 19.55 -6.00
N GLY A 66 2.98 18.24 -6.13
CA GLY A 66 1.70 17.57 -6.37
C GLY A 66 0.71 17.69 -5.21
N ALA A 67 1.19 17.93 -3.99
CA ALA A 67 0.35 18.26 -2.82
C ALA A 67 0.03 19.77 -2.71
N GLY A 68 0.49 20.60 -3.65
CA GLY A 68 0.25 22.05 -3.68
C GLY A 68 1.34 22.89 -3.01
N GLU A 69 2.49 22.30 -2.64
CA GLU A 69 3.60 23.04 -2.06
C GLU A 69 4.66 23.41 -3.12
N ALA A 70 4.88 24.70 -3.35
CA ALA A 70 5.86 25.19 -4.31
C ALA A 70 7.30 25.05 -3.77
N VAL A 71 7.87 23.86 -3.87
CA VAL A 71 9.21 23.52 -3.37
C VAL A 71 10.09 23.03 -4.51
N SER A 72 11.33 23.53 -4.59
CA SER A 72 12.34 23.05 -5.54
C SER A 72 13.18 21.91 -4.95
N GLU A 73 13.88 21.15 -5.79
CA GLU A 73 14.86 20.15 -5.31
C GLU A 73 15.97 20.76 -4.47
N ALA A 74 16.39 21.98 -4.81
CA ALA A 74 17.41 22.70 -4.06
C ALA A 74 16.90 23.00 -2.65
N ASP A 75 15.63 23.40 -2.52
CA ASP A 75 15.00 23.57 -1.21
C ASP A 75 14.96 22.23 -0.45
N VAL A 76 14.51 21.14 -1.09
CA VAL A 76 14.49 19.79 -0.47
C VAL A 76 15.88 19.37 0.01
N ALA A 77 16.93 19.65 -0.76
CA ALA A 77 18.31 19.32 -0.39
C ALA A 77 18.80 20.04 0.88
N THR A 78 18.17 21.17 1.25
CA THR A 78 18.45 21.91 2.48
C THR A 78 17.54 21.53 3.65
N MET A 79 16.44 20.82 3.40
CA MET A 79 15.45 20.47 4.42
C MET A 79 15.81 19.17 5.13
N PRO A 80 16.04 19.15 6.45
CA PRO A 80 16.36 17.92 7.17
C PRO A 80 15.18 16.93 7.19
N ALA A 81 15.47 15.65 6.91
CA ALA A 81 14.54 14.54 7.15
C ALA A 81 14.94 13.74 8.40
N ALA A 82 13.93 13.24 9.12
CA ALA A 82 14.17 12.34 10.25
C ALA A 82 14.92 11.08 9.78
N GLY A 83 16.07 10.78 10.39
CA GLY A 83 16.93 9.66 9.98
C GLY A 83 17.84 9.94 8.77
N GLY A 84 17.98 11.20 8.34
CA GLY A 84 18.93 11.60 7.29
C GLY A 84 18.67 10.91 5.96
N ALA A 85 19.74 10.39 5.32
CA ALA A 85 19.67 9.70 4.02
C ALA A 85 18.64 8.56 3.98
N ALA A 86 18.57 7.75 5.05
CA ALA A 86 17.62 6.66 5.16
C ALA A 86 16.17 7.15 5.27
N GLY A 87 15.97 8.31 5.92
CA GLY A 87 14.67 8.99 5.99
C GLY A 87 14.14 9.37 4.62
N TYR A 88 14.96 10.03 3.79
CA TYR A 88 14.56 10.38 2.42
C TYR A 88 14.24 9.14 1.59
N ALA A 89 15.07 8.10 1.66
CA ALA A 89 14.83 6.86 0.95
C ALA A 89 13.50 6.21 1.37
N ALA A 90 13.20 6.17 2.67
CA ALA A 90 11.94 5.63 3.18
C ALA A 90 10.73 6.44 2.70
N ILE A 91 10.84 7.77 2.63
CA ILE A 91 9.76 8.64 2.12
C ILE A 91 9.52 8.38 0.64
N VAL A 92 10.58 8.32 -0.17
CA VAL A 92 10.48 8.00 -1.60
C VAL A 92 9.82 6.65 -1.82
N VAL A 93 10.28 5.61 -1.13
CA VAL A 93 9.71 4.26 -1.24
C VAL A 93 8.23 4.24 -0.86
N ARG A 94 7.86 4.88 0.25
CA ARG A 94 6.46 4.99 0.68
C ARG A 94 5.59 5.74 -0.32
N LEU A 95 6.13 6.78 -0.95
CA LEU A 95 5.42 7.59 -1.94
C LEU A 95 5.17 6.75 -3.21
N LEU A 96 6.22 6.09 -3.71
CA LEU A 96 6.12 5.19 -4.87
C LEU A 96 5.15 4.02 -4.60
N GLN A 97 5.17 3.45 -3.39
CA GLN A 97 4.20 2.41 -3.00
C GLN A 97 2.77 2.96 -2.92
N ALA A 98 2.56 4.20 -2.50
CA ALA A 98 1.23 4.80 -2.49
C ALA A 98 0.71 5.06 -3.90
N THR A 99 1.59 5.41 -4.85
CA THR A 99 1.24 5.70 -6.24
C THR A 99 1.10 4.43 -7.10
N PHE A 100 2.06 3.51 -7.02
CA PHE A 100 2.16 2.32 -7.88
C PHE A 100 1.82 1.01 -7.16
N GLY A 101 1.95 0.99 -5.82
CA GLY A 101 1.75 -0.21 -5.00
C GLY A 101 0.29 -0.52 -4.66
N THR A 102 -0.68 0.20 -5.24
CA THR A 102 -2.10 -0.19 -5.23
C THR A 102 -2.51 -1.04 -6.43
N ALA A 103 -1.56 -1.71 -7.08
CA ALA A 103 -1.86 -2.87 -7.91
C ALA A 103 -1.86 -4.13 -7.02
N ALA A 104 -2.82 -4.24 -6.11
CA ALA A 104 -3.54 -5.50 -6.10
C ALA A 104 -4.55 -5.34 -7.24
N PRO A 105 -4.40 -6.00 -8.40
CA PRO A 105 -5.62 -6.47 -9.03
C PRO A 105 -6.36 -7.24 -7.94
N ASP A 106 -7.68 -7.13 -7.89
CA ASP A 106 -8.54 -8.09 -7.22
C ASP A 106 -8.14 -9.50 -7.69
N GLY A 107 -7.13 -10.04 -7.04
CA GLY A 107 -6.65 -11.39 -7.12
C GLY A 107 -7.17 -12.03 -5.86
N GLU A 108 -8.41 -12.51 -5.96
CA GLU A 108 -8.90 -13.60 -5.13
C GLU A 108 -7.81 -14.67 -5.06
N GLY A 109 -7.08 -14.69 -3.95
CA GLY A 109 -5.82 -15.41 -3.83
C GLY A 109 -5.35 -15.43 -2.39
N GLY A 110 -6.24 -15.83 -1.48
CA GLY A 110 -5.98 -15.91 -0.05
C GLY A 110 -6.94 -16.87 0.66
N THR A 111 -6.88 -18.13 0.28
CA THR A 111 -7.08 -19.34 1.10
C THR A 111 -7.67 -19.13 2.50
N SER A 112 -8.92 -19.53 2.69
CA SER A 112 -9.34 -20.09 3.98
C SER A 112 -8.77 -21.51 4.10
N PRO A 113 -7.98 -21.83 5.14
CA PRO A 113 -7.53 -23.19 5.38
C PRO A 113 -8.71 -24.03 5.89
N GLY A 114 -9.03 -25.11 5.16
CA GLY A 114 -9.67 -26.32 5.67
C GLY A 114 -10.98 -26.17 6.45
N GLU A 115 -12.11 -26.20 5.74
CA GLU A 115 -13.33 -26.75 6.33
C GLU A 115 -13.35 -28.26 5.99
N PRO A 116 -13.27 -29.19 6.97
CA PRO A 116 -13.45 -30.60 6.67
C PRO A 116 -14.88 -30.82 6.14
N LEU A 117 -14.97 -31.55 5.04
CA LEU A 117 -16.20 -32.10 4.49
C LEU A 117 -16.90 -32.92 5.59
N HIS A 118 -17.88 -32.33 6.27
CA HIS A 118 -18.75 -33.09 7.17
C HIS A 118 -19.54 -34.11 6.36
N PRO A 119 -19.45 -35.43 6.68
CA PRO A 119 -20.28 -36.43 6.03
C PRO A 119 -21.75 -36.19 6.39
N SER A 120 -22.60 -36.44 5.41
CA SER A 120 -24.06 -36.32 5.42
C SER A 120 -24.71 -36.71 6.75
N GLN A 121 -25.41 -35.78 7.40
CA GLN A 121 -26.36 -36.14 8.44
C GLN A 121 -27.70 -36.56 7.81
N PRO A 122 -28.28 -37.71 8.20
CA PRO A 122 -29.62 -38.09 7.76
C PRO A 122 -30.69 -37.23 8.45
N ARG A 123 -31.76 -36.92 7.71
CA ARG A 123 -32.93 -36.16 8.20
C ARG A 123 -33.57 -36.85 9.42
N PRO A 124 -34.08 -36.10 10.42
CA PRO A 124 -34.81 -36.69 11.53
C PRO A 124 -36.16 -37.24 11.08
N ALA A 125 -36.47 -38.47 11.52
CA ALA A 125 -37.78 -39.07 11.41
C ALA A 125 -38.75 -38.43 12.43
N THR A 126 -39.97 -38.19 11.98
CA THR A 126 -41.12 -37.65 12.74
C THR A 126 -41.44 -38.55 13.95
N PRO A 127 -41.86 -37.98 15.10
CA PRO A 127 -42.23 -38.78 16.27
C PRO A 127 -43.69 -39.29 16.17
N GLY A 128 -43.87 -40.60 16.28
CA GLY A 128 -45.12 -41.26 16.66
C GLY A 128 -44.75 -42.35 17.66
N ALA A 129 -45.03 -42.14 18.95
CA ALA A 129 -46.27 -42.50 19.65
C ALA A 129 -46.22 -43.97 20.14
N ASP A 130 -46.49 -44.10 21.45
CA ASP A 130 -46.71 -45.33 22.23
C ASP A 130 -45.46 -46.22 22.48
N GLY A 131 -45.16 -46.70 23.67
CA GLY A 131 -45.91 -46.78 24.92
C GLY A 131 -45.37 -47.98 25.71
N VAL A 132 -45.24 -47.83 27.02
CA VAL A 132 -45.10 -48.90 28.03
C VAL A 132 -43.75 -49.63 28.11
N SER A 133 -42.95 -49.26 29.12
CA SER A 133 -42.04 -50.19 29.79
C SER A 133 -42.41 -50.22 31.27
N THR A 134 -43.06 -51.31 31.68
CA THR A 134 -43.33 -51.61 33.09
C THR A 134 -42.27 -52.58 33.59
N ALA A 135 -41.68 -52.18 34.71
CA ALA A 135 -40.65 -52.83 35.49
C ALA A 135 -40.94 -54.28 35.91
N ALA A 136 -39.87 -55.08 36.05
CA ALA A 136 -39.64 -56.04 37.15
C ALA A 136 -38.22 -56.63 36.97
N ARG A 137 -37.23 -56.24 37.77
CA ARG A 137 -36.84 -56.81 39.08
C ARG A 137 -36.18 -58.19 39.00
N ARG A 138 -34.96 -58.21 39.57
CA ARG A 138 -34.12 -59.32 40.08
C ARG A 138 -33.15 -59.97 39.10
#